data_AF-X1MRE9-F1
#
_entry.id   AF-X1MRE9-F1
#
_cell.length_a   1.000
_cell.length_b   1.000
_cell.length_c   1.000
_cell.angle_alpha   90.00
_cell.angle_beta   90.00
_cell.angle_gamma   90.00
#
_symmetry.space_group_name_H-M   'P 1'
#
loop_
_entity.id
_entity.type
_entity.pdbx_description
1 polymer ?
#
loop_
_entity_poly.entity_id
_entity_poly.type
_entity_poly.pdbx_seq_one_letter_code
_entity_poly.pdbx_strand_id
1 'polypeptide(L)'
;MPKKSYSILIFFIIVALVVAGIITYNRSKLESNFKQVELVMNLNELRELSYQEGYNEIELLAKIKHSGINSIAIHEDTLESLTLSGKILYFSDRELNKLNFFLKSIDPFKKFQPSPGEAYIIFNDKNDYLRIKENLQRQLGEDLVRDLGFLPYVGLKVKGSEEKLADLGLGFSEEDIELVRNLDFQVILRLKNFPQINKEDIDFKFKETDKAGKISGIIFEGETVLGYPSKENLIFTAKLLKTKGYP
;
A
#
# COMPACT_ATOMS: atom_id res chain seq x y z
N MET A 1 -23.05 0.11 -55.35
CA MET A 1 -23.36 1.11 -54.31
C MET A 1 -22.47 0.87 -53.08
N PRO A 2 -21.43 1.70 -52.82
CA PRO A 2 -20.74 1.71 -51.52
C PRO A 2 -20.54 3.13 -50.91
N LYS A 3 -21.01 4.21 -51.57
CA LYS A 3 -20.73 5.61 -51.15
C LYS A 3 -21.30 6.00 -49.77
N LYS A 4 -22.42 5.42 -49.34
CA LYS A 4 -23.03 5.72 -48.03
C LYS A 4 -22.16 5.23 -46.85
N SER A 5 -21.43 4.12 -47.01
CA SER A 5 -20.59 3.57 -45.94
C SER A 5 -19.41 4.50 -45.61
N TYR A 6 -18.77 5.08 -46.63
CA TYR A 6 -17.68 6.04 -46.44
C TYR A 6 -18.13 7.32 -45.73
N SER A 7 -19.31 7.84 -46.04
CA SER A 7 -19.84 9.04 -45.37
C SER A 7 -20.11 8.79 -43.89
N ILE A 8 -20.60 7.60 -43.53
CA ILE A 8 -20.82 7.19 -42.14
C ILE A 8 -19.48 7.05 -41.41
N LEU A 9 -18.48 6.42 -42.04
CA LEU A 9 -17.15 6.27 -41.45
C LEU A 9 -16.48 7.63 -41.20
N ILE A 10 -16.56 8.54 -42.17
CA ILE A 10 -16.03 9.90 -42.06
C ILE A 10 -16.71 10.65 -40.90
N PHE A 11 -18.03 10.49 -40.75
CA PHE A 11 -18.74 11.08 -39.61
C PHE A 11 -18.20 10.58 -38.26
N PHE A 12 -18.03 9.26 -38.09
CA PHE A 12 -17.45 8.70 -36.85
C PHE A 12 -16.01 9.16 -36.62
N ILE A 13 -15.20 9.27 -37.68
CA ILE A 13 -13.84 9.81 -37.58
C ILE A 13 -13.86 11.25 -37.08
N ILE A 14 -14.72 12.11 -37.66
CA ILE A 14 -14.84 13.52 -37.25
C ILE A 14 -15.28 13.61 -35.78
N VAL A 15 -16.29 12.83 -35.37
CA VAL A 15 -16.76 12.82 -33.97
C VAL A 15 -15.64 12.37 -33.02
N ALA A 16 -14.91 11.32 -33.36
CA ALA A 16 -13.78 10.85 -32.56
C ALA A 16 -12.68 11.93 -32.45
N LEU A 17 -12.40 12.65 -33.54
CA LEU A 17 -11.40 13.72 -33.58
C LEU A 17 -11.81 14.92 -32.73
N VAL A 18 -13.09 15.29 -32.73
CA VAL A 18 -13.65 16.33 -31.86
C VAL A 18 -13.52 15.94 -30.39
N VAL A 19 -13.92 14.72 -30.03
CA VAL A 19 -13.80 14.21 -28.65
C VAL A 19 -12.33 14.17 -28.21
N ALA A 20 -11.43 13.65 -29.05
CA ALA A 20 -9.99 13.62 -28.77
C ALA A 20 -9.42 15.04 -28.61
N GLY A 21 -9.84 16.00 -29.44
CA GLY A 21 -9.44 17.40 -29.34
C GLY A 21 -9.85 18.04 -28.02
N ILE A 22 -11.09 17.80 -27.56
CA ILE A 22 -11.58 18.30 -26.26
C ILE A 22 -10.76 17.70 -25.11
N ILE A 23 -10.50 16.39 -25.13
CA ILE A 23 -9.69 15.71 -24.11
C ILE A 23 -8.27 16.29 -24.08
N THR A 24 -7.65 16.46 -25.25
CA THR A 24 -6.28 16.98 -25.37
C THR A 24 -6.17 18.41 -24.89
N TYR A 25 -7.15 19.26 -25.22
CA TYR A 25 -7.18 20.65 -24.75
C TYR A 25 -7.31 20.75 -23.24
N ASN A 26 -8.24 19.99 -22.63
CA ASN A 26 -8.41 19.98 -21.17
C ASN A 26 -7.13 19.50 -20.47
N ARG A 27 -6.49 18.46 -21.00
CA ARG A 27 -5.20 17.96 -20.49
C ARG A 27 -4.10 19.01 -20.59
N SER A 28 -3.94 19.64 -21.76
CA SER A 28 -2.91 20.66 -21.97
C SER A 28 -3.08 21.86 -21.03
N LYS A 29 -4.33 22.30 -20.82
CA LYS A 29 -4.63 23.39 -19.88
C LYS A 29 -4.23 23.03 -18.45
N LEU A 30 -4.50 21.80 -18.01
CA LEU A 30 -4.09 21.32 -16.68
C LEU A 30 -2.57 21.22 -16.56
N GLU A 31 -1.89 20.56 -17.52
CA GLU A 31 -0.44 20.38 -17.51
C GLU A 31 0.33 21.69 -17.59
N SER A 32 -0.16 22.69 -18.33
CA SER A 32 0.49 24.00 -18.47
C SER A 32 0.66 24.77 -17.14
N ASN A 33 -0.13 24.40 -16.12
CA ASN A 33 -0.05 24.99 -14.78
C ASN A 33 1.00 24.31 -13.89
N PHE A 34 1.47 23.10 -14.21
CA PHE A 34 2.45 22.34 -13.42
C PHE A 34 3.80 22.28 -14.15
N LYS A 35 4.58 23.37 -14.04
CA LYS A 35 5.90 23.49 -14.70
C LYS A 35 7.08 23.05 -13.82
N GLN A 36 6.83 22.71 -12.55
CA GLN A 36 7.84 22.22 -11.63
C GLN A 36 7.77 20.69 -11.58
N VAL A 37 8.90 20.03 -11.83
CA VAL A 37 9.03 18.58 -11.70
C VAL A 37 9.62 18.29 -10.33
N GLU A 38 8.83 17.64 -9.48
CA GLU A 38 9.27 17.16 -8.17
C GLU A 38 9.72 15.70 -8.31
N LEU A 39 10.95 15.41 -7.90
CA LEU A 39 11.46 14.04 -7.85
C LEU A 39 11.09 13.42 -6.50
N VAL A 40 10.39 12.30 -6.56
CA VAL A 40 9.94 11.54 -5.39
C VAL A 40 10.59 10.16 -5.43
N MET A 41 11.20 9.76 -4.33
CA MET A 41 11.77 8.41 -4.18
C MET A 41 10.98 7.57 -3.18
N ASN A 42 10.95 6.26 -3.38
CA ASN A 42 10.27 5.31 -2.50
C ASN A 42 11.18 4.93 -1.32
N LEU A 43 10.67 5.07 -0.09
CA LEU A 43 11.43 4.72 1.11
C LEU A 43 11.84 3.24 1.13
N ASN A 44 10.93 2.33 0.76
CA ASN A 44 11.20 0.89 0.79
C ASN A 44 12.27 0.47 -0.22
N GLU A 45 12.28 1.08 -1.40
CA GLU A 45 13.33 0.83 -2.41
C GLU A 45 14.69 1.36 -1.94
N LEU A 46 14.72 2.56 -1.32
CA LEU A 46 15.95 3.10 -0.75
C LEU A 46 16.47 2.24 0.41
N ARG A 47 15.57 1.73 1.23
CA ARG A 47 15.91 0.81 2.32
C ARG A 47 16.45 -0.51 1.80
N GLU A 48 15.82 -1.11 0.79
CA GLU A 48 16.32 -2.32 0.16
C GLU A 48 17.71 -2.09 -0.46
N LEU A 49 17.90 -0.97 -1.17
CA LEU A 49 19.20 -0.56 -1.70
C LEU A 49 20.25 -0.43 -0.57
N SER A 50 19.87 0.12 0.58
CA SER A 50 20.76 0.23 1.73
C SER A 50 21.21 -1.14 2.24
N TYR A 51 20.33 -2.13 2.25
CA TYR A 51 20.66 -3.49 2.65
C TYR A 51 21.56 -4.20 1.64
N GLN A 52 21.30 -4.01 0.34
CA GLN A 52 22.09 -4.62 -0.73
C GLN A 52 23.52 -4.08 -0.78
N GLU A 53 23.67 -2.76 -0.59
CA GLU A 53 24.96 -2.07 -0.68
C GLU A 53 25.67 -1.91 0.68
N GLY A 54 25.02 -2.31 1.78
CA GLY A 54 25.55 -2.19 3.15
C GLY A 54 25.64 -0.75 3.66
N TYR A 55 24.82 0.16 3.13
CA TYR A 55 24.71 1.53 3.66
C TYR A 55 23.83 1.58 4.90
N ASN A 56 24.13 2.52 5.82
CA ASN A 56 23.16 2.92 6.82
C ASN A 56 22.03 3.71 6.15
N GLU A 57 20.77 3.37 6.44
CA GLU A 57 19.59 3.98 5.83
C GLU A 57 19.55 5.51 6.01
N ILE A 58 19.84 6.01 7.22
CA ILE A 58 19.81 7.44 7.53
C ILE A 58 20.90 8.17 6.72
N GLU A 59 22.09 7.59 6.62
CA GLU A 59 23.18 8.17 5.82
C GLU A 59 22.84 8.19 4.33
N LEU A 60 22.20 7.14 3.80
CA LEU A 60 21.76 7.09 2.41
C LEU A 60 20.71 8.16 2.15
N LEU A 61 19.69 8.26 3.01
CA LEU A 61 18.64 9.29 2.90
C LEU A 61 19.25 10.70 2.97
N ALA A 62 20.22 10.94 3.85
CA ALA A 62 20.92 12.22 3.90
C ALA A 62 21.66 12.54 2.57
N LYS A 63 22.35 11.56 1.96
CA LYS A 63 22.99 11.73 0.64
C LYS A 63 21.97 12.03 -0.46
N ILE A 64 20.83 11.34 -0.44
CA ILE A 64 19.71 11.58 -1.36
C ILE A 64 19.19 13.02 -1.20
N LYS A 65 19.03 13.49 0.03
CA LYS A 65 18.64 14.89 0.34
C LYS A 65 19.62 15.89 -0.26
N HIS A 66 20.91 15.68 -0.01
CA HIS A 66 21.98 16.54 -0.55
C HIS A 66 22.07 16.55 -2.08
N SER A 67 21.57 15.49 -2.73
CA SER A 67 21.52 15.39 -4.19
C SER A 67 20.34 16.17 -4.81
N GLY A 68 19.55 16.87 -4.00
CA GLY A 68 18.46 17.74 -4.44
C GLY A 68 17.07 17.10 -4.39
N ILE A 69 16.95 15.87 -3.89
CA ILE A 69 15.68 15.16 -3.75
C ILE A 69 15.05 15.59 -2.44
N ASN A 70 13.82 16.10 -2.52
CA ASN A 70 13.18 16.72 -1.36
C ASN A 70 11.99 15.95 -0.82
N SER A 71 11.58 14.87 -1.49
CA SER A 71 10.30 14.21 -1.21
C SER A 71 10.46 12.70 -1.23
N ILE A 72 9.88 12.04 -0.24
CA ILE A 72 9.89 10.60 -0.09
C ILE A 72 8.45 10.09 -0.05
N ALA A 73 8.19 9.09 -0.89
CA ALA A 73 6.96 8.33 -0.88
C ALA A 73 7.04 7.21 0.15
N ILE A 74 6.08 7.19 1.06
CA ILE A 74 5.91 6.16 2.09
C ILE A 74 4.70 5.31 1.72
N HIS A 75 4.91 4.01 1.65
CA HIS A 75 3.87 3.03 1.39
C HIS A 75 3.17 2.62 2.67
N GLU A 76 1.97 2.06 2.53
CA GLU A 76 1.43 1.23 3.59
C GLU A 76 2.35 0.01 3.80
N ASP A 77 2.55 -0.38 5.05
CA ASP A 77 3.34 -1.55 5.37
C ASP A 77 2.70 -2.80 4.79
N THR A 78 3.50 -3.69 4.24
CA THR A 78 3.11 -5.05 3.87
C THR A 78 3.72 -6.05 4.85
N LEU A 79 3.20 -7.29 4.89
CA LEU A 79 3.82 -8.37 5.69
C LEU A 79 5.29 -8.57 5.32
N GLU A 80 5.64 -8.41 4.05
CA GLU A 80 7.01 -8.50 3.56
C GLU A 80 7.88 -7.36 4.14
N SER A 81 7.46 -6.10 4.00
CA SER A 81 8.23 -4.95 4.52
C SER A 81 8.44 -5.01 6.05
N LEU A 82 7.43 -5.48 6.79
CA LEU A 82 7.50 -5.66 8.23
C LEU A 82 8.41 -6.83 8.64
N THR A 83 8.46 -7.88 7.82
CA THR A 83 9.37 -9.01 8.02
C THR A 83 10.82 -8.59 7.73
N LEU A 84 11.04 -7.86 6.62
CA LEU A 84 12.35 -7.34 6.24
C LEU A 84 12.93 -6.37 7.27
N SER A 85 12.09 -5.53 7.88
CA SER A 85 12.50 -4.63 8.98
C SER A 85 12.59 -5.32 10.34
N GLY A 86 12.23 -6.61 10.43
CA GLY A 86 12.28 -7.38 11.68
C GLY A 86 11.22 -6.98 12.71
N LYS A 87 10.17 -6.25 12.32
CA LYS A 87 9.06 -5.84 13.20
C LYS A 87 8.12 -7.00 13.53
N ILE A 88 7.98 -7.93 12.59
CA ILE A 88 7.19 -9.14 12.75
C ILE A 88 7.99 -10.38 12.37
N LEU A 89 7.58 -11.53 12.92
CA LEU A 89 7.87 -12.83 12.33
C LEU A 89 6.62 -13.31 11.61
N TYR A 90 6.72 -13.49 10.29
CA TYR A 90 5.66 -14.03 9.45
C TYR A 90 5.97 -15.47 9.07
N PHE A 91 4.99 -16.35 9.26
CA PHE A 91 5.06 -17.74 8.85
C PHE A 91 3.84 -18.09 7.99
N SER A 92 4.08 -18.31 6.71
CA SER A 92 3.08 -18.88 5.79
C SER A 92 2.84 -20.36 6.07
N ASP A 93 1.73 -20.90 5.56
CA ASP A 93 1.45 -22.33 5.61
C ASP A 93 2.57 -23.16 4.95
N ARG A 94 3.15 -22.65 3.86
CA ARG A 94 4.29 -23.26 3.16
C ARG A 94 5.53 -23.32 4.03
N GLU A 95 5.87 -22.25 4.73
CA GLU A 95 7.04 -22.21 5.62
C GLU A 95 6.85 -23.14 6.81
N LEU A 96 5.67 -23.16 7.41
CA LEU A 96 5.36 -24.07 8.52
C LEU A 96 5.37 -25.52 8.06
N ASN A 97 4.92 -25.81 6.84
CA ASN A 97 5.01 -27.15 6.26
C ASN A 97 6.45 -27.58 5.98
N LYS A 98 7.30 -26.67 5.45
CA LYS A 98 8.75 -26.93 5.30
C LYS A 98 9.40 -27.18 6.65
N LEU A 99 9.11 -26.35 7.65
CA LEU A 99 9.60 -26.51 9.01
C LEU A 99 9.17 -27.87 9.59
N ASN A 100 7.88 -28.21 9.49
CA ASN A 100 7.35 -29.51 9.90
C ASN A 100 8.02 -30.68 9.16
N PHE A 101 8.35 -30.54 7.88
CA PHE A 101 9.08 -31.57 7.14
C PHE A 101 10.46 -31.84 7.75
N PHE A 102 11.22 -30.81 8.11
CA PHE A 102 12.51 -30.96 8.80
C PHE A 102 12.36 -31.44 10.25
N LEU A 103 11.32 -30.98 10.96
CA LEU A 103 11.08 -31.31 12.36
C LEU A 103 10.44 -32.68 12.57
N LYS A 104 9.94 -33.38 11.54
CA LYS A 104 9.42 -34.76 11.64
C LYS A 104 10.43 -35.75 12.25
N SER A 105 11.72 -35.42 12.25
CA SER A 105 12.79 -36.18 12.90
C SER A 105 12.89 -35.95 14.41
N ILE A 106 12.18 -34.97 14.97
CA ILE A 106 12.24 -34.54 16.38
C ILE A 106 10.79 -34.55 16.90
N ASP A 107 10.44 -35.54 17.73
CA ASP A 107 9.07 -35.93 18.08
C ASP A 107 8.24 -35.01 19.05
N PRO A 108 8.52 -33.70 19.30
CA PRO A 108 7.56 -32.83 20.03
C PRO A 108 6.50 -32.12 19.17
N PHE A 109 6.70 -31.97 17.85
CA PHE A 109 5.85 -31.09 17.00
C PHE A 109 4.66 -31.77 16.32
N LYS A 110 4.40 -33.06 16.59
CA LYS A 110 3.26 -33.81 15.99
C LYS A 110 1.88 -33.14 16.18
N LYS A 111 1.73 -32.22 17.13
CA LYS A 111 0.48 -31.48 17.40
C LYS A 111 0.29 -30.22 16.56
N PHE A 112 1.34 -29.67 15.94
CA PHE A 112 1.21 -28.45 15.13
C PHE A 112 1.00 -28.84 13.65
N GLN A 113 -0.26 -29.08 13.29
CA GLN A 113 -0.66 -29.26 11.90
C GLN A 113 -1.27 -27.95 11.40
N PRO A 114 -0.49 -27.07 10.74
CA PRO A 114 -1.05 -25.87 10.15
C PRO A 114 -2.10 -26.28 9.13
N SER A 115 -3.29 -25.67 9.20
CA SER A 115 -4.30 -25.91 8.17
C SER A 115 -3.87 -25.20 6.88
N PRO A 116 -4.22 -25.74 5.69
CA PRO A 116 -3.97 -25.05 4.44
C PRO A 116 -4.53 -23.63 4.44
N GLY A 117 -3.75 -22.65 3.97
CA GLY A 117 -4.14 -21.24 3.95
C GLY A 117 -4.23 -20.55 5.31
N GLU A 118 -3.60 -21.11 6.35
CA GLU A 118 -3.37 -20.41 7.62
C GLU A 118 -1.93 -19.88 7.69
N ALA A 119 -1.82 -18.58 7.94
CA ALA A 119 -0.57 -17.90 8.23
C ALA A 119 -0.55 -17.39 9.67
N TYR A 120 0.65 -17.24 10.21
CA TYR A 120 0.88 -16.86 11.60
C TYR A 120 1.80 -15.65 11.61
N ILE A 121 1.40 -14.62 12.36
CA ILE A 121 2.16 -13.38 12.50
C ILE A 121 2.45 -13.20 13.99
N ILE A 122 3.72 -13.02 14.35
CA ILE A 122 4.16 -12.73 15.71
C ILE A 122 4.72 -11.31 15.72
N PHE A 123 4.29 -10.51 16.70
CA PHE A 123 4.64 -9.11 16.79
C PHE A 123 5.63 -8.87 17.91
N ASN A 124 6.60 -7.98 17.65
CA ASN A 124 7.53 -7.50 18.68
C ASN A 124 6.94 -6.34 19.49
N ASP A 125 6.11 -5.51 18.85
CA ASP A 125 5.49 -4.32 19.44
C ASP A 125 3.96 -4.41 19.47
N LYS A 126 3.36 -3.82 20.52
CA LYS A 126 1.91 -3.85 20.72
C LYS A 126 1.15 -2.88 19.80
N ASN A 127 1.73 -1.73 19.45
CA ASN A 127 1.10 -0.76 18.55
C ASN A 127 1.04 -1.32 17.14
N ASP A 128 2.12 -1.96 16.67
CA ASP A 128 2.12 -2.68 15.40
C ASP A 128 1.06 -3.78 15.38
N TYR A 129 0.96 -4.59 16.44
CA TYR A 129 -0.12 -5.57 16.56
C TYR A 129 -1.51 -4.95 16.41
N LEU A 130 -1.80 -3.84 17.12
CA LEU A 130 -3.13 -3.21 17.07
C LEU A 130 -3.45 -2.65 15.68
N ARG A 131 -2.51 -1.92 15.08
CA ARG A 131 -2.64 -1.31 13.75
C ARG A 131 -2.83 -2.37 12.67
N ILE A 132 -1.99 -3.40 12.68
CA ILE A 132 -1.99 -4.46 11.68
C ILE A 132 -3.23 -5.34 11.86
N LYS A 133 -3.64 -5.65 13.10
CA LYS A 133 -4.88 -6.38 13.36
C LYS A 133 -6.09 -5.65 12.81
N GLU A 134 -6.23 -4.35 13.08
CA GLU A 134 -7.38 -3.57 12.59
C GLU A 134 -7.42 -3.54 11.06
N ASN A 135 -6.29 -3.31 10.40
CA ASN A 135 -6.19 -3.31 8.94
C ASN A 135 -6.51 -4.68 8.32
N LEU A 136 -5.98 -5.77 8.88
CA LEU A 136 -6.28 -7.14 8.43
C LEU A 136 -7.76 -7.47 8.61
N GLN A 137 -8.36 -7.12 9.75
CA GLN A 137 -9.77 -7.40 10.04
C GLN A 137 -10.71 -6.64 9.09
N ARG A 138 -10.38 -5.40 8.71
CA ARG A 138 -11.17 -4.64 7.72
C ARG A 138 -11.09 -5.25 6.32
N GLN A 139 -9.92 -5.69 5.90
CA GLN A 139 -9.70 -6.18 4.53
C GLN A 139 -10.06 -7.65 4.32
N LEU A 140 -9.97 -8.48 5.37
CA LEU A 140 -10.25 -9.92 5.31
C LEU A 140 -11.56 -10.31 6.00
N GLY A 141 -12.02 -9.51 6.95
CA GLY A 141 -13.12 -9.84 7.86
C GLY A 141 -12.61 -10.43 9.19
N GLU A 142 -13.33 -10.13 10.28
CA GLU A 142 -12.94 -10.53 11.64
C GLU A 142 -12.80 -12.05 11.82
N ASP A 143 -13.63 -12.85 11.14
CA ASP A 143 -13.60 -14.31 11.26
C ASP A 143 -12.29 -14.96 10.78
N LEU A 144 -11.59 -14.28 9.86
CA LEU A 144 -10.34 -14.74 9.25
C LEU A 144 -9.10 -14.30 10.04
N VAL A 145 -9.25 -13.44 11.05
CA VAL A 145 -8.13 -12.89 11.83
C VAL A 145 -8.39 -13.16 13.31
N ARG A 146 -7.62 -14.07 13.91
CA ARG A 146 -7.80 -14.49 15.31
C ARG A 146 -6.55 -14.30 16.12
N ASP A 147 -6.69 -13.98 17.39
CA ASP A 147 -5.56 -13.90 18.32
C ASP A 147 -4.96 -15.29 18.59
N LEU A 148 -3.64 -15.35 18.66
CA LEU A 148 -2.91 -16.54 19.10
C LEU A 148 -2.80 -16.52 20.62
N GLY A 149 -3.56 -17.39 21.28
CA GLY A 149 -3.64 -17.47 22.74
C GLY A 149 -2.61 -18.39 23.42
N PHE A 150 -1.46 -18.69 22.81
CA PHE A 150 -0.58 -19.77 23.31
C PHE A 150 0.90 -19.44 23.49
N LEU A 151 1.32 -18.17 23.39
CA LEU A 151 2.73 -17.78 23.54
C LEU A 151 2.84 -16.54 24.44
N PRO A 152 4.01 -16.28 25.07
CA PRO A 152 4.25 -15.02 25.77
C PRO A 152 4.26 -13.80 24.83
N TYR A 153 4.25 -14.04 23.51
CA TYR A 153 4.23 -13.03 22.46
C TYR A 153 2.82 -12.78 21.95
N VAL A 154 2.55 -11.54 21.55
CA VAL A 154 1.29 -11.19 20.89
C VAL A 154 1.36 -11.66 19.44
N GLY A 155 0.34 -12.37 18.99
CA GLY A 155 0.32 -12.94 17.65
C GLY A 155 -1.07 -13.05 17.06
N LEU A 156 -1.13 -13.15 15.73
CA LEU A 156 -2.34 -13.34 14.94
C LEU A 156 -2.23 -14.61 14.12
N LYS A 157 -3.34 -15.34 14.06
CA LYS A 157 -3.61 -16.37 13.05
C LYS A 157 -4.50 -15.76 11.99
N VAL A 158 -4.03 -15.77 10.75
CA VAL A 158 -4.72 -15.17 9.61
C VAL A 158 -5.02 -16.25 8.58
N LYS A 159 -6.22 -16.23 8.01
CA LYS A 159 -6.61 -17.11 6.90
C LYS A 159 -6.60 -16.36 5.58
N GLY A 160 -5.86 -16.89 4.60
CA GLY A 160 -5.74 -16.32 3.26
C GLY A 160 -4.68 -17.03 2.42
N SER A 161 -4.73 -16.85 1.11
CA SER A 161 -3.62 -17.27 0.24
C SER A 161 -2.42 -16.35 0.44
N GLU A 162 -1.22 -16.88 0.30
CA GLU A 162 0.04 -16.13 0.38
C GLU A 162 0.02 -14.89 -0.52
N GLU A 163 -0.41 -15.04 -1.78
CA GLU A 163 -0.57 -13.95 -2.75
C GLU A 163 -1.52 -12.86 -2.25
N LYS A 164 -2.69 -13.24 -1.71
CA LYS A 164 -3.66 -12.28 -1.20
C LYS A 164 -3.11 -11.54 0.02
N LEU A 165 -2.42 -12.23 0.93
CA LEU A 165 -1.85 -11.64 2.14
C LEU A 165 -0.67 -10.70 1.83
N ALA A 166 0.14 -11.04 0.82
CA ALA A 166 1.24 -10.19 0.36
C ALA A 166 0.73 -8.86 -0.25
N ASP A 167 -0.45 -8.87 -0.86
CA ASP A 167 -1.04 -7.67 -1.48
C ASP A 167 -1.73 -6.73 -0.47
N LEU A 168 -1.88 -7.08 0.81
CA LEU A 168 -2.57 -6.20 1.77
C LEU A 168 -1.69 -5.02 2.21
N GLY A 169 -2.29 -3.83 2.26
CA GLY A 169 -1.69 -2.66 2.92
C GLY A 169 -2.10 -2.61 4.39
N LEU A 170 -1.15 -2.48 5.31
CA LEU A 170 -1.36 -2.63 6.76
C LEU A 170 -1.23 -1.29 7.51
N GLY A 171 -1.60 -0.21 6.83
CA GLY A 171 -1.47 1.16 7.32
C GLY A 171 -0.03 1.66 7.27
N PHE A 172 0.18 2.92 7.62
CA PHE A 172 1.49 3.57 7.56
C PHE A 172 2.28 3.39 8.86
N SER A 173 3.59 3.19 8.75
CA SER A 173 4.48 3.22 9.90
C SER A 173 4.70 4.67 10.39
N GLU A 174 4.31 4.94 11.63
CA GLU A 174 4.55 6.25 12.27
C GLU A 174 6.05 6.56 12.37
N GLU A 175 6.87 5.55 12.65
CA GLU A 175 8.33 5.64 12.71
C GLU A 175 8.94 6.06 11.35
N ASP A 176 8.47 5.50 10.24
CA ASP A 176 8.96 5.85 8.90
C ASP A 176 8.57 7.28 8.51
N ILE A 177 7.34 7.69 8.86
CA ILE A 177 6.88 9.07 8.66
C ILE A 177 7.74 10.06 9.45
N GLU A 178 8.06 9.73 10.70
CA GLU A 178 8.94 10.54 11.54
C GLU A 178 10.38 10.57 11.05
N LEU A 179 10.93 9.43 10.63
CA LEU A 179 12.27 9.33 10.04
C LEU A 179 12.42 10.27 8.84
N VAL A 180 11.50 10.17 7.87
CA VAL A 180 11.51 11.00 6.66
C VAL A 180 11.38 12.48 7.02
N ARG A 181 10.50 12.81 7.97
CA ARG A 181 10.30 14.20 8.42
C ARG A 181 11.52 14.76 9.15
N ASN A 182 12.15 13.97 10.01
CA ASN A 182 13.32 14.39 10.78
C ASN A 182 14.55 14.64 9.88
N LEU A 183 14.53 14.11 8.66
CA LEU A 183 15.52 14.38 7.61
C LEU A 183 15.08 15.50 6.65
N ASP A 184 14.10 16.31 7.05
CA ASP A 184 13.56 17.47 6.32
C ASP A 184 12.96 17.14 4.94
N PHE A 185 12.60 15.88 4.69
CA PHE A 185 11.87 15.51 3.48
C PHE A 185 10.39 15.86 3.59
N GLN A 186 9.80 16.20 2.44
CA GLN A 186 8.36 16.21 2.25
C GLN A 186 7.85 14.77 2.24
N VAL A 187 6.76 14.53 2.96
CA VAL A 187 6.13 13.21 3.07
C VAL A 187 5.05 13.09 2.01
N ILE A 188 5.13 12.07 1.16
CA ILE A 188 4.07 11.69 0.22
C ILE A 188 3.57 10.32 0.64
N LEU A 189 2.27 10.15 0.81
CA LEU A 189 1.69 8.86 1.22
C LEU A 189 1.16 8.10 0.01
N ARG A 190 1.44 6.79 -0.03
CA ARG A 190 0.93 5.89 -1.06
C ARG A 190 -0.20 5.04 -0.51
N LEU A 191 -1.42 5.39 -0.90
CA LEU A 191 -2.63 4.70 -0.44
C LEU A 191 -2.96 3.53 -1.35
N LYS A 192 -3.15 2.35 -0.75
CA LYS A 192 -3.52 1.13 -1.44
C LYS A 192 -5.03 0.90 -1.40
N ASN A 193 -5.59 0.49 -2.53
CA ASN A 193 -6.99 0.07 -2.64
C ASN A 193 -7.11 -1.44 -2.39
N PHE A 194 -8.31 -1.93 -2.01
CA PHE A 194 -8.56 -3.36 -1.87
C PHE A 194 -9.95 -3.79 -2.37
N PRO A 195 -10.12 -5.05 -2.81
CA PRO A 195 -11.40 -5.55 -3.32
C PRO A 195 -12.46 -5.56 -2.20
N GLN A 196 -13.58 -4.86 -2.40
CA GLN A 196 -14.69 -4.68 -1.45
C GLN A 196 -14.57 -3.54 -0.43
N ILE A 197 -13.70 -2.57 -0.69
CA ILE A 197 -13.65 -1.35 0.13
C ILE A 197 -15.03 -0.65 0.20
N ASN A 198 -15.45 -0.23 1.40
CA ASN A 198 -16.66 0.57 1.65
C ASN A 198 -16.31 2.01 2.10
N LYS A 199 -17.32 2.83 2.45
CA LYS A 199 -17.10 4.23 2.84
C LYS A 199 -16.40 4.33 4.19
N GLU A 200 -16.74 3.45 5.12
CA GLU A 200 -16.15 3.38 6.45
C GLU A 200 -14.66 3.04 6.40
N ASP A 201 -14.25 2.15 5.49
CA ASP A 201 -12.85 1.79 5.25
C ASP A 201 -12.06 2.93 4.59
N ILE A 202 -12.70 3.69 3.69
CA ILE A 202 -12.10 4.89 3.10
C ILE A 202 -11.87 5.93 4.19
N ASP A 203 -12.88 6.21 5.02
CA ASP A 203 -12.75 7.12 6.15
C ASP A 203 -11.66 6.66 7.12
N PHE A 204 -11.55 5.35 7.36
CA PHE A 204 -10.48 4.77 8.18
C PHE A 204 -9.09 5.05 7.60
N LYS A 205 -8.87 4.80 6.30
CA LYS A 205 -7.59 5.09 5.64
C LYS A 205 -7.24 6.58 5.67
N PHE A 206 -8.23 7.46 5.50
CA PHE A 206 -8.00 8.91 5.64
C PHE A 206 -7.70 9.32 7.09
N LYS A 207 -8.29 8.65 8.08
CA LYS A 207 -7.95 8.85 9.50
C LYS A 207 -6.51 8.41 9.80
N GLU A 208 -6.02 7.34 9.19
CA GLU A 208 -4.61 6.94 9.30
C GLU A 208 -3.69 7.97 8.63
N THR A 209 -4.08 8.46 7.46
CA THR A 209 -3.38 9.54 6.75
C THR A 209 -3.28 10.80 7.63
N ASP A 210 -4.33 11.16 8.37
CA ASP A 210 -4.33 12.33 9.25
C ASP A 210 -3.30 12.21 10.40
N LYS A 211 -3.02 10.99 10.89
CA LYS A 211 -1.99 10.76 11.90
C LYS A 211 -0.60 11.08 11.39
N ALA A 212 -0.38 10.99 10.08
CA ALA A 212 0.87 11.39 9.46
C ALA A 212 1.09 12.91 9.52
N GLY A 213 0.11 13.72 9.91
CA GLY A 213 0.23 15.18 10.00
C GLY A 213 0.29 15.83 8.63
N LYS A 214 1.14 16.86 8.46
CA LYS A 214 1.26 17.56 7.18
C LYS A 214 2.00 16.68 6.17
N ILE A 215 1.30 16.34 5.09
CA ILE A 215 1.85 15.65 3.92
C ILE A 215 1.82 16.58 2.70
N SER A 216 2.65 16.29 1.72
CA SER A 216 2.83 17.09 0.50
C SER A 216 2.15 16.47 -0.72
N GLY A 217 1.61 15.27 -0.58
CA GLY A 217 0.81 14.63 -1.62
C GLY A 217 0.35 13.22 -1.25
N ILE A 218 -0.60 12.73 -2.04
CA ILE A 218 -1.08 11.35 -2.00
C ILE A 218 -0.90 10.77 -3.41
N ILE A 219 -0.35 9.57 -3.49
CA ILE A 219 -0.28 8.78 -4.72
C ILE A 219 -1.07 7.50 -4.48
N PHE A 220 -1.88 7.06 -5.42
CA PHE A 220 -2.53 5.75 -5.29
C PHE A 220 -1.58 4.63 -5.72
N GLU A 221 -1.55 3.57 -4.92
CA GLU A 221 -0.70 2.41 -5.16
C GLU A 221 -1.40 1.33 -5.99
N GLY A 222 -0.65 0.71 -6.90
CA GLY A 222 -1.12 -0.33 -7.80
C GLY A 222 -1.87 0.23 -9.01
N GLU A 223 -2.76 -0.59 -9.56
CA GLU A 223 -3.48 -0.29 -10.81
C GLU A 223 -4.82 0.43 -10.59
N THR A 224 -5.24 0.58 -9.33
CA THR A 224 -6.56 1.14 -8.99
C THR A 224 -6.45 2.25 -7.96
N VAL A 225 -7.38 3.20 -8.02
CA VAL A 225 -7.49 4.28 -7.05
C VAL A 225 -8.40 3.87 -5.89
N LEU A 226 -8.20 4.50 -4.74
CA LEU A 226 -8.96 4.20 -3.53
C LEU A 226 -10.48 4.38 -3.74
N GLY A 227 -11.25 3.32 -3.53
CA GLY A 227 -12.70 3.30 -3.72
C GLY A 227 -13.17 2.62 -5.02
N TYR A 228 -12.26 2.28 -5.94
CA TYR A 228 -12.58 1.45 -7.10
C TYR A 228 -13.02 0.03 -6.66
N PRO A 229 -14.01 -0.62 -7.32
CA PRO A 229 -14.72 -0.20 -8.55
C PRO A 229 -15.99 0.62 -8.32
N SER A 230 -16.38 0.89 -7.07
CA SER A 230 -17.64 1.56 -6.77
C SER A 230 -17.59 3.04 -7.14
N LYS A 231 -18.47 3.47 -8.06
CA LYS A 231 -18.60 4.88 -8.45
C LYS A 231 -18.90 5.78 -7.25
N GLU A 232 -19.73 5.31 -6.32
CA GLU A 232 -20.05 6.08 -5.10
C GLU A 232 -18.83 6.28 -4.21
N ASN A 233 -18.02 5.23 -4.05
CA ASN A 233 -16.81 5.27 -3.23
C ASN A 233 -15.74 6.14 -3.88
N LEU A 234 -15.59 6.09 -5.21
CA LEU A 234 -14.70 7.01 -5.95
C LEU A 234 -15.10 8.48 -5.75
N ILE A 235 -16.40 8.80 -5.83
CA ILE A 235 -16.90 10.16 -5.57
C ILE A 235 -16.64 10.55 -4.12
N PHE A 236 -16.79 9.61 -3.19
CA PHE A 236 -16.53 9.84 -1.77
C PHE A 236 -15.05 10.13 -1.50
N THR A 237 -14.13 9.32 -2.02
CA THR A 237 -12.68 9.56 -1.99
C THR A 237 -12.34 10.94 -2.55
N ALA A 238 -12.87 11.29 -3.73
CA ALA A 238 -12.61 12.60 -4.36
C ALA A 238 -13.10 13.77 -3.50
N LYS A 239 -14.25 13.62 -2.83
CA LYS A 239 -14.77 14.63 -1.89
C LYS A 239 -13.85 14.79 -0.67
N LEU A 240 -13.34 13.69 -0.11
CA LEU A 240 -12.42 13.73 1.02
C LEU A 240 -11.10 14.42 0.66
N LEU A 241 -10.49 14.06 -0.48
CA LEU A 241 -9.29 14.73 -0.99
C LEU A 241 -9.48 16.25 -1.09
N LYS A 242 -10.58 16.68 -1.72
CA LYS A 242 -10.91 18.10 -1.88
C LYS A 242 -11.17 18.81 -0.55
N THR A 243 -11.85 18.15 0.38
CA THR A 243 -12.21 18.75 1.68
C THR A 243 -11.00 18.91 2.58
N LYS A 244 -10.08 17.94 2.55
CA LYS A 244 -8.84 17.97 3.32
C LYS A 244 -7.75 18.85 2.71
N GLY A 245 -7.96 19.32 1.47
CA GLY A 245 -7.01 20.18 0.78
C GLY A 245 -5.71 19.48 0.44
N TYR A 246 -5.75 18.15 0.24
CA TYR A 246 -4.61 17.44 -0.31
C TYR A 246 -4.35 17.94 -1.75
N PRO A 247 -3.09 18.24 -2.10
CA PRO A 247 -2.74 18.75 -3.42
C PRO A 247 -3.04 17.76 -4.55
#